data_AF-A0AAE4VLE6-F1
#
_entry.id   AF-A0AAE4VLE6-F1
#
_cell.length_a   1.000
_cell.length_b   1.000
_cell.length_c   1.000
_cell.angle_alpha   90.00
_cell.angle_beta   90.00
_cell.angle_gamma   90.00
#
_symmetry.space_group_name_H-M   'P 1'
#
loop_
_entity.id
_entity.type
_entity.pdbx_description
1 polymer ?
#
loop_
_entity_poly.entity_id
_entity_poly.type
_entity_poly.pdbx_seq_one_letter_code
_entity_poly.pdbx_strand_id
1 'polypeptide(L)'
;MTYIEKIRPVDPPYNPIDLQFIKNFLRIDHNYDDKILDNLACAAVEYLENEISQAIIIRDWNITCRNINDNYIRIPIGPVQTIKYIKCRNYNYIFSQNDIEKSKKYFTLEGNVIYFHCLPNSSYLSIIYTAGDICKNNITNDDNTIPNTVYNNIDIDYFINDRNLFSSQIQHILLNMIANMYDGKSCDDILKSDSVFKMRNYFL
;
A
#
# COMPACT_ATOMS: atom_id res chain seq x y z
N MET A 1 -14.27 15.96 -16.01
CA MET A 1 -13.68 14.74 -15.43
C MET A 1 -12.46 15.14 -14.65
N THR A 2 -12.46 14.85 -13.35
CA THR A 2 -11.33 15.12 -12.46
C THR A 2 -10.12 14.27 -12.87
N TYR A 3 -8.95 14.90 -12.99
CA TYR A 3 -7.71 14.22 -13.40
C TYR A 3 -6.76 14.08 -12.21
N ILE A 4 -6.27 12.87 -11.95
CA ILE A 4 -5.19 12.66 -10.99
C ILE A 4 -3.87 12.88 -11.72
N GLU A 5 -3.17 13.95 -11.37
CA GLU A 5 -1.91 14.33 -12.00
C GLU A 5 -0.71 13.60 -11.42
N LYS A 6 -0.72 13.40 -10.10
CA LYS A 6 0.39 12.76 -9.41
C LYS A 6 -0.08 12.01 -8.18
N ILE A 7 0.50 10.84 -7.95
CA ILE A 7 0.36 10.05 -6.74
C ILE A 7 1.78 9.73 -6.28
N ARG A 8 2.09 9.95 -5.01
CA ARG A 8 3.36 9.52 -4.43
C ARG A 8 3.22 9.28 -2.93
N PRO A 9 3.96 8.33 -2.38
CA PRO A 9 4.11 8.26 -0.93
C PRO A 9 4.83 9.52 -0.44
N VAL A 10 4.51 9.94 0.79
CA VAL A 10 5.18 11.08 1.45
C VAL A 10 6.56 10.65 1.94
N ASP A 11 6.65 9.45 2.50
CA ASP A 11 7.87 8.84 3.03
C ASP A 11 8.21 7.56 2.25
N PRO A 12 9.51 7.20 2.15
CA PRO A 12 9.90 5.93 1.55
C PRO A 12 9.28 4.74 2.30
N PRO A 13 9.08 3.60 1.62
CA PRO A 13 8.63 2.38 2.27
C PRO A 13 9.64 1.95 3.33
N TYR A 14 9.15 1.22 4.33
CA TYR A 14 10.00 0.49 5.25
C TYR A 14 9.79 -1.00 5.02
N ASN A 15 10.78 -1.80 5.40
CA ASN A 15 10.67 -3.26 5.37
C ASN A 15 9.63 -3.74 6.39
N PRO A 16 8.52 -4.36 5.96
CA PRO A 16 7.49 -4.85 6.88
C PRO A 16 7.80 -6.25 7.43
N ILE A 17 8.82 -6.93 6.90
CA ILE A 17 9.21 -8.30 7.28
C ILE A 17 10.48 -8.24 8.11
N ASP A 18 10.51 -9.02 9.19
CA ASP A 18 11.71 -9.16 9.99
C ASP A 18 12.92 -9.63 9.16
N LEU A 19 14.07 -8.96 9.33
CA LEU A 19 15.28 -9.26 8.56
C LEU A 19 15.81 -10.67 8.84
N GLN A 20 15.69 -11.16 10.08
CA GLN A 20 16.11 -12.53 10.39
C GLN A 20 15.22 -13.54 9.67
N PHE A 21 13.92 -13.24 9.53
CA PHE A 21 13.01 -14.07 8.76
C PHE A 21 13.37 -14.13 7.26
N ILE A 22 13.69 -12.99 6.64
CA ILE A 22 14.18 -12.94 5.25
C ILE A 22 15.46 -13.77 5.11
N LYS A 23 16.42 -13.59 6.02
CA LYS A 23 17.68 -14.33 6.03
C LYS A 23 17.47 -15.84 6.15
N ASN A 24 16.59 -16.27 7.05
CA ASN A 24 16.25 -17.69 7.20
C ASN A 24 15.62 -18.26 5.92
N PHE A 25 14.73 -17.51 5.26
CA PHE A 25 14.10 -17.93 4.00
C PHE A 25 15.13 -18.10 2.87
N LEU A 26 16.07 -17.15 2.76
CA LEU A 26 17.14 -17.17 1.76
C LEU A 26 18.33 -18.07 2.15
N ARG A 27 18.33 -18.65 3.37
CA ARG A 27 19.43 -19.43 3.95
C ARG A 27 20.75 -18.63 4.01
N ILE A 28 20.66 -17.37 4.42
CA ILE A 28 21.80 -16.47 4.62
C ILE A 28 22.15 -16.44 6.12
N ASP A 29 23.35 -16.89 6.46
CA ASP A 29 23.80 -16.98 7.86
C ASP A 29 24.68 -15.79 8.30
N HIS A 30 24.86 -14.79 7.44
CA HIS A 30 25.71 -13.62 7.71
C HIS A 30 24.96 -12.29 7.62
N ASN A 31 25.54 -11.23 8.18
CA ASN A 31 24.92 -9.89 8.23
C ASN A 31 25.44 -8.91 7.16
N TYR A 32 26.31 -9.35 6.24
CA TYR A 32 26.89 -8.46 5.22
C TYR A 32 25.84 -7.88 4.26
N ASP A 33 24.76 -8.63 4.03
CA ASP A 33 23.72 -8.27 3.08
C ASP A 33 22.50 -7.60 3.73
N ASP A 34 22.52 -7.36 5.05
CA ASP A 34 21.34 -6.85 5.78
C ASP A 34 20.77 -5.58 5.15
N LYS A 35 21.64 -4.65 4.74
CA LYS A 35 21.23 -3.41 4.07
C LYS A 35 20.65 -3.66 2.68
N ILE A 36 21.19 -4.64 1.94
CA ILE A 36 20.69 -5.00 0.62
C ILE A 36 19.31 -5.64 0.76
N LEU A 37 19.16 -6.59 1.68
CA LEU A 37 17.89 -7.27 1.96
C LEU A 37 16.80 -6.27 2.40
N ASP A 38 17.14 -5.29 3.24
CA ASP A 38 16.20 -4.23 3.65
C ASP A 38 15.74 -3.38 2.46
N ASN A 39 16.67 -2.98 1.59
CA ASN A 39 16.36 -2.23 0.37
C ASN A 39 15.50 -3.06 -0.61
N LEU A 40 15.79 -4.35 -0.76
CA LEU A 40 15.01 -5.25 -1.60
C LEU A 40 13.59 -5.44 -1.07
N ALA A 41 13.42 -5.56 0.24
CA ALA A 41 12.10 -5.63 0.85
C ALA A 41 11.30 -4.34 0.61
N CYS A 42 11.93 -3.18 0.76
CA CYS A 42 11.35 -1.88 0.45
C CYS A 42 10.90 -1.78 -1.03
N ALA A 43 11.76 -2.22 -1.95
CA ALA A 43 11.47 -2.22 -3.39
C ALA A 43 10.34 -3.21 -3.76
N ALA A 44 10.32 -4.38 -3.14
CA ALA A 44 9.27 -5.38 -3.34
C ALA A 44 7.90 -4.84 -2.89
N VAL A 45 7.84 -4.13 -1.75
CA VAL A 45 6.62 -3.47 -1.30
C VAL A 45 6.15 -2.42 -2.31
N GLU A 46 7.02 -1.47 -2.70
CA GLU A 46 6.64 -0.44 -3.67
C GLU A 46 6.11 -1.02 -4.98
N TYR A 47 6.80 -2.04 -5.50
CA TYR A 47 6.41 -2.67 -6.74
C TYR A 47 5.05 -3.39 -6.59
N LEU A 48 4.86 -4.15 -5.50
CA LEU A 48 3.59 -4.84 -5.26
C LEU A 48 2.43 -3.87 -5.06
N GLU A 49 2.61 -2.80 -4.27
CA GLU A 49 1.58 -1.79 -4.01
C GLU A 49 1.09 -1.09 -5.29
N ASN A 50 2.01 -0.82 -6.23
CA ASN A 50 1.68 -0.24 -7.53
C ASN A 50 0.82 -1.19 -8.38
N GLU A 51 1.13 -2.48 -8.37
CA GLU A 51 0.45 -3.50 -9.17
C GLU A 51 -0.96 -3.80 -8.68
N ILE A 52 -1.14 -3.90 -7.36
CA ILE A 52 -2.46 -4.18 -6.76
C ILE A 52 -3.27 -2.90 -6.50
N SER A 53 -2.68 -1.71 -6.68
CA SER A 53 -3.28 -0.42 -6.33
C SER A 53 -3.73 -0.34 -4.87
N GLN A 54 -2.94 -0.94 -3.98
CA GLN A 54 -3.18 -0.91 -2.54
C GLN A 54 -1.89 -0.62 -1.77
N ALA A 55 -2.00 0.18 -0.74
CA ALA A 55 -1.00 0.30 0.29
C ALA A 55 -1.05 -0.97 1.16
N ILE A 56 0.08 -1.64 1.26
CA ILE A 56 0.31 -2.78 2.14
C ILE A 56 0.70 -2.24 3.51
N ILE A 57 1.68 -1.33 3.54
CA ILE A 57 2.17 -0.72 4.77
C ILE A 57 1.41 0.57 5.07
N ILE A 58 1.14 0.81 6.35
CA ILE A 58 0.55 2.08 6.78
C ILE A 58 1.56 3.19 6.58
N ARG A 59 1.26 4.10 5.65
CA ARG A 59 2.03 5.32 5.40
C ARG A 59 1.17 6.43 4.81
N ASP A 60 1.75 7.61 4.80
CA ASP A 60 1.12 8.78 4.19
C ASP A 60 1.36 8.81 2.69
N TRP A 61 0.32 9.22 1.97
CA TRP A 61 0.30 9.40 0.53
C TRP A 61 -0.17 10.80 0.18
N ASN A 62 0.36 11.32 -0.93
CA ASN A 62 -0.03 12.59 -1.49
C ASN A 62 -0.55 12.37 -2.90
N ILE A 63 -1.82 12.74 -3.13
CA ILE A 63 -2.38 12.84 -4.47
C ILE A 63 -2.54 14.31 -4.85
N THR A 64 -2.15 14.64 -6.08
CA THR A 64 -2.44 15.91 -6.72
C THR A 64 -3.47 15.70 -7.81
N CYS A 65 -4.58 16.42 -7.72
CA CYS A 65 -5.65 16.40 -8.72
C CYS A 65 -5.73 17.76 -9.44
N ARG A 66 -6.17 17.72 -10.70
CA ARG A 66 -6.41 18.89 -11.55
C ARG A 66 -7.81 18.80 -12.16
N ASN A 67 -8.40 19.93 -12.51
CA ASN A 67 -9.70 20.03 -13.21
C ASN A 67 -10.82 19.31 -12.45
N ILE A 68 -10.99 19.65 -11.17
CA ILE A 68 -12.01 19.04 -10.30
C ILE A 68 -13.38 19.51 -10.76
N ASN A 69 -14.06 18.67 -11.52
CA ASN A 69 -15.40 18.98 -12.05
C ASN A 69 -16.48 18.17 -11.34
N ASP A 70 -16.07 17.14 -10.59
CA ASP A 70 -16.95 16.20 -9.92
C ASP A 70 -16.94 16.48 -8.42
N ASN A 71 -18.04 16.18 -7.73
CA ASN A 71 -18.15 16.32 -6.28
C ASN A 71 -17.51 15.15 -5.53
N TYR A 72 -16.77 14.28 -6.22
CA TYR A 72 -16.07 13.18 -5.59
C TYR A 72 -14.69 12.96 -6.24
N ILE A 73 -13.79 12.35 -5.47
CA ILE A 73 -12.46 11.92 -5.93
C ILE A 73 -12.27 10.49 -5.47
N ARG A 74 -12.03 9.59 -6.42
CA ARG A 74 -11.59 8.21 -6.13
C ARG A 74 -10.09 8.22 -5.90
N ILE A 75 -9.69 7.84 -4.69
CA ILE A 75 -8.30 7.62 -4.33
C ILE A 75 -7.84 6.32 -4.98
N PRO A 76 -6.73 6.33 -5.73
CA PRO A 76 -6.27 5.18 -6.49
C PRO A 76 -5.58 4.13 -5.63
N ILE A 77 -5.02 4.51 -4.48
CA ILE A 77 -4.30 3.61 -3.56
C ILE A 77 -5.04 3.59 -2.22
N GLY A 78 -5.55 2.41 -1.84
CA GLY A 78 -6.21 2.19 -0.56
C GLY A 78 -5.64 0.96 0.17
N PRO A 79 -6.26 0.47 1.25
CA PRO A 79 -7.42 1.04 1.90
C PRO A 79 -7.07 2.36 2.60
N VAL A 80 -7.89 3.38 2.37
CA VAL A 80 -7.70 4.69 2.99
C VAL A 80 -8.20 4.63 4.42
N GLN A 81 -7.32 4.88 5.38
CA GLN A 81 -7.68 4.91 6.80
C GLN A 81 -8.23 6.29 7.19
N THR A 82 -7.50 7.34 6.84
CA THR A 82 -7.85 8.72 7.23
C THR A 82 -7.35 9.73 6.22
N ILE A 83 -8.08 10.84 6.05
CA ILE A 83 -7.60 12.03 5.35
C ILE A 83 -6.94 12.95 6.37
N LYS A 84 -5.66 13.29 6.16
CA LYS A 84 -4.94 14.24 7.02
C LYS A 84 -5.33 15.66 6.71
N TYR A 85 -5.25 16.06 5.45
CA TYR A 85 -5.70 17.38 4.99
C TYR A 85 -5.90 17.45 3.48
N ILE A 86 -6.66 18.45 3.07
CA ILE A 86 -6.92 18.79 1.67
C ILE A 86 -6.50 20.25 1.44
N LYS A 87 -5.65 20.48 0.44
CA LYS A 87 -5.14 21.81 0.05
C LYS A 87 -5.63 22.16 -1.34
N CYS A 88 -6.42 23.23 -1.45
CA CYS A 88 -6.88 23.79 -2.71
C CYS A 88 -5.90 24.87 -3.20
N ARG A 89 -5.55 24.89 -4.50
CA ARG A 89 -4.74 25.96 -5.12
C ARG A 89 -5.39 26.46 -6.42
N ASN A 90 -5.41 27.78 -6.60
CA ASN A 90 -5.97 28.44 -7.78
C ASN A 90 -4.86 29.08 -8.61
N TYR A 91 -4.98 29.04 -9.95
CA TYR A 91 -3.95 29.54 -10.88
C TYR A 91 -3.54 31.02 -10.67
N ASN A 92 -4.42 31.85 -10.07
CA ASN A 92 -4.19 33.30 -9.95
C ASN A 92 -4.00 33.79 -8.50
N TYR A 93 -3.92 32.90 -7.50
CA TYR A 93 -3.76 33.31 -6.11
C TYR A 93 -3.12 32.20 -5.27
N ILE A 94 -1.95 32.47 -4.68
CA ILE A 94 -1.41 31.67 -3.59
C ILE A 94 -2.10 32.17 -2.32
N PHE A 95 -3.32 31.70 -2.05
CA PHE A 95 -3.83 31.76 -0.68
C PHE A 95 -3.01 30.78 0.16
N SER A 96 -2.00 31.33 0.82
CA SER A 96 -1.46 30.80 2.07
C SER A 96 -2.50 31.11 3.15
N GLN A 97 -3.01 30.07 3.82
CA GLN A 97 -4.01 30.06 4.91
C GLN A 97 -5.45 30.36 4.46
N ASN A 98 -6.46 29.54 4.75
CA ASN A 98 -6.56 28.54 5.81
C ASN A 98 -6.59 27.12 5.26
N ASP A 99 -5.78 26.28 5.87
CA ASP A 99 -5.90 24.85 5.84
C ASP A 99 -7.38 24.44 5.91
N ILE A 100 -7.82 23.52 5.05
CA ILE A 100 -8.88 22.58 5.47
C ILE A 100 -8.19 21.62 6.47
N GLU A 101 -7.64 22.19 7.55
CA GLU A 101 -7.23 21.47 8.73
C GLU A 101 -8.55 21.02 9.35
N LYS A 102 -8.82 19.73 9.18
CA LYS A 102 -9.85 19.00 9.91
C LYS A 102 -11.22 19.66 9.88
N SER A 103 -11.96 19.38 8.82
CA SER A 103 -13.40 19.49 8.92
C SER A 103 -14.07 18.44 8.05
N LYS A 104 -14.41 17.30 8.67
CA LYS A 104 -15.41 16.33 8.18
C LYS A 104 -16.74 17.00 7.78
N LYS A 105 -16.93 18.31 8.06
CA LYS A 105 -18.06 19.11 7.58
C LYS A 105 -18.05 19.31 6.06
N TYR A 106 -16.90 19.27 5.39
CA TYR A 106 -16.80 19.59 3.96
C TYR A 106 -16.70 18.35 3.08
N PHE A 107 -16.39 17.19 3.66
CA PHE A 107 -16.29 15.95 2.90
C PHE A 107 -16.65 14.74 3.76
N THR A 108 -17.08 13.68 3.08
CA THR A 108 -17.26 12.34 3.63
C THR A 108 -16.29 11.39 2.93
N LEU A 109 -15.67 10.48 3.70
CA LEU A 109 -14.81 9.42 3.17
C LEU A 109 -15.58 8.10 3.27
N GLU A 110 -15.79 7.44 2.13
CA GLU A 110 -16.38 6.11 2.05
C GLU A 110 -15.45 5.20 1.25
N GLY A 111 -14.82 4.24 1.93
CA GLY A 111 -13.77 3.41 1.35
C GLY A 111 -12.65 4.27 0.77
N ASN A 112 -12.40 4.13 -0.53
CA ASN A 112 -11.39 4.89 -1.27
C ASN A 112 -11.99 6.10 -2.01
N VAL A 113 -13.17 6.59 -1.64
CA VAL A 113 -13.81 7.74 -2.32
C VAL A 113 -14.02 8.87 -1.33
N ILE A 114 -13.55 10.06 -1.68
CA ILE A 114 -13.87 11.31 -0.99
C ILE A 114 -15.04 11.96 -1.69
N TYR A 115 -16.13 12.20 -0.98
CA TYR A 115 -17.28 12.98 -1.45
C TYR A 115 -17.23 14.38 -0.83
N PHE A 116 -17.21 15.42 -1.66
CA PHE A 116 -17.25 16.81 -1.24
C PHE A 116 -18.70 17.28 -1.13
N HIS A 117 -19.06 17.88 0.01
CA HIS A 117 -20.40 18.47 0.21
C HIS A 117 -20.59 19.75 -0.60
N CYS A 118 -19.49 20.41 -0.98
CA CYS A 118 -19.47 21.55 -1.88
C CYS A 118 -18.30 21.40 -2.86
N LEU A 119 -18.52 21.70 -4.14
CA LEU A 119 -17.48 21.61 -5.16
C LEU A 119 -16.31 22.55 -4.80
N PRO A 120 -15.07 22.04 -4.70
CA PRO A 120 -13.91 22.89 -4.47
C PRO A 120 -13.71 23.76 -5.71
N ASN A 121 -13.86 25.08 -5.57
CA ASN A 121 -13.58 26.03 -6.63
C ASN A 121 -12.06 26.21 -6.78
N SER A 122 -11.38 25.15 -7.23
CA SER A 122 -9.94 25.14 -7.37
C SER A 122 -9.42 24.39 -8.59
N SER A 123 -8.36 24.95 -9.16
CA SER A 123 -7.68 24.37 -10.32
C SER A 123 -6.87 23.14 -9.94
N TYR A 124 -6.35 23.12 -8.71
CA TYR A 124 -5.57 22.03 -8.15
C TYR A 124 -6.04 21.66 -6.75
N LEU A 125 -6.05 20.37 -6.48
CA LEU A 125 -6.19 19.81 -5.15
C LEU A 125 -4.94 19.02 -4.80
N SER A 126 -4.44 19.16 -3.58
CA SER A 126 -3.48 18.22 -2.99
C SER A 126 -4.13 17.60 -1.76
N ILE A 127 -4.25 16.29 -1.75
CA ILE A 127 -4.83 15.53 -0.64
C ILE A 127 -3.71 14.70 -0.02
N ILE A 128 -3.50 14.88 1.28
CA ILE A 128 -2.66 13.98 2.07
C ILE A 128 -3.55 13.08 2.90
N TYR A 129 -3.32 11.77 2.79
CA TYR A 129 -4.08 10.73 3.44
C TYR A 129 -3.17 9.62 3.93
N THR A 130 -3.63 8.88 4.93
CA THR A 130 -2.97 7.66 5.41
C THR A 130 -3.70 6.46 4.84
N ALA A 131 -2.96 5.54 4.23
CA ALA A 131 -3.47 4.28 3.69
C ALA A 131 -2.55 3.12 4.06
N GLY A 132 -3.11 1.92 4.08
CA GLY A 132 -2.40 0.67 4.38
C GLY A 132 -3.09 -0.15 5.46
N ASP A 133 -2.69 -1.41 5.59
CA ASP A 133 -3.24 -2.33 6.60
C ASP A 133 -2.19 -2.85 7.58
N ILE A 134 -0.93 -2.97 7.16
CA ILE A 134 0.16 -3.55 7.95
C ILE A 134 0.95 -2.45 8.67
N CYS A 135 1.03 -2.55 10.00
CA CYS A 135 1.91 -1.72 10.85
C CYS A 135 3.33 -2.30 10.88
N LYS A 136 4.32 -1.44 11.18
CA LYS A 136 5.76 -1.73 11.28
C LYS A 136 6.19 -2.92 12.15
N ASN A 137 5.29 -3.48 12.97
CA ASN A 137 5.58 -4.55 13.94
C ASN A 137 4.61 -5.76 13.88
N ASN A 138 3.73 -5.87 12.87
CA ASN A 138 2.65 -6.88 12.90
C ASN A 138 2.95 -8.18 12.13
N ILE A 139 4.12 -8.31 11.49
CA ILE A 139 4.57 -9.60 10.95
C ILE A 139 5.57 -10.20 11.95
N THR A 140 5.06 -10.56 13.12
CA THR A 140 5.82 -11.34 14.12
C THR A 140 5.18 -12.71 14.24
N ASN A 141 6.02 -13.72 14.48
CA ASN A 141 5.59 -15.11 14.69
C ASN A 141 4.76 -15.21 15.98
N ASP A 142 3.47 -14.91 15.92
CA ASP A 142 2.51 -15.57 16.81
C ASP A 142 2.17 -16.90 16.18
N ASP A 143 3.08 -17.86 16.34
CA ASP A 143 2.77 -19.20 16.87
C ASP A 143 3.96 -20.16 16.70
N ASN A 144 4.41 -20.72 17.81
CA ASN A 144 5.31 -21.88 17.91
C ASN A 144 4.64 -23.18 17.42
N THR A 145 3.92 -23.14 16.31
CA THR A 145 3.48 -24.33 15.60
C THR A 145 3.96 -24.22 14.17
N ILE A 146 5.14 -24.79 13.94
CA ILE A 146 5.49 -25.32 12.63
C ILE A 146 4.66 -26.60 12.46
N PRO A 147 3.69 -26.71 11.52
CA PRO A 147 3.43 -27.99 10.92
C PRO A 147 4.41 -28.10 9.74
N ASN A 148 5.43 -28.93 9.93
CA ASN A 148 6.40 -29.31 8.91
C ASN A 148 5.77 -30.22 7.81
N THR A 149 4.47 -30.05 7.58
CA THR A 149 3.65 -30.85 6.70
C THR A 149 2.49 -29.97 6.25
N VAL A 150 2.57 -29.49 5.01
CA VAL A 150 1.51 -29.15 4.04
C VAL A 150 2.04 -27.98 3.19
N TYR A 151 3.05 -28.26 2.35
CA TYR A 151 3.45 -27.36 1.26
C TYR A 151 2.97 -27.85 -0.10
N ASN A 152 2.17 -28.91 -0.14
CA ASN A 152 1.57 -29.41 -1.36
C ASN A 152 0.05 -29.36 -1.17
N ASN A 153 -0.61 -28.52 -1.96
CA ASN A 153 -2.07 -28.30 -2.01
C ASN A 153 -2.62 -27.35 -0.93
N ILE A 154 -2.43 -26.04 -1.13
CA ILE A 154 -3.41 -25.08 -0.61
C ILE A 154 -4.56 -25.06 -1.61
N ASP A 155 -5.61 -25.84 -1.31
CA ASP A 155 -6.94 -25.65 -1.89
C ASP A 155 -7.42 -24.24 -1.52
N ILE A 156 -7.83 -23.48 -2.53
CA ILE A 156 -8.05 -22.03 -2.45
C ILE A 156 -9.51 -21.70 -2.04
N ASP A 157 -10.14 -22.60 -1.30
CA ASP A 157 -11.60 -22.59 -1.07
C ASP A 157 -12.05 -22.26 0.36
N TYR A 158 -11.18 -21.74 1.23
CA TYR A 158 -11.60 -21.20 2.54
C TYR A 158 -11.31 -19.70 2.65
N PHE A 159 -12.15 -18.93 1.95
CA PHE A 159 -12.38 -17.52 2.22
C PHE A 159 -13.45 -17.41 3.32
N ILE A 160 -13.09 -16.87 4.50
CA ILE A 160 -13.94 -16.07 5.41
C ILE A 160 -13.09 -15.75 6.69
N ASN A 161 -12.94 -14.45 7.00
CA ASN A 161 -12.64 -13.81 8.30
C ASN A 161 -11.24 -13.39 8.80
N ASP A 162 -10.09 -13.76 8.24
CA ASP A 162 -8.81 -13.45 8.92
C ASP A 162 -7.90 -12.43 8.21
N ARG A 163 -7.75 -11.23 8.82
CA ARG A 163 -6.65 -10.28 8.49
C ARG A 163 -5.27 -10.95 8.58
N ASN A 164 -5.15 -11.98 9.41
CA ASN A 164 -3.94 -12.78 9.59
C ASN A 164 -3.60 -13.63 8.35
N LEU A 165 -4.62 -14.17 7.67
CA LEU A 165 -4.43 -14.96 6.44
C LEU A 165 -3.94 -14.07 5.29
N PHE A 166 -4.50 -12.87 5.16
CA PHE A 166 -4.06 -11.87 4.19
C PHE A 166 -2.60 -11.43 4.43
N SER A 167 -2.23 -11.21 5.68
CA SER A 167 -0.85 -10.88 6.07
C SER A 167 0.14 -11.99 5.68
N SER A 168 -0.21 -13.26 5.88
CA SER A 168 0.65 -14.40 5.51
C SER A 168 0.86 -14.55 4.00
N GLN A 169 -0.18 -14.29 3.19
CA GLN A 169 -0.07 -14.35 1.73
C GLN A 169 0.79 -13.22 1.17
N ILE A 170 0.60 -12.00 1.66
CA ILE A 170 1.46 -10.86 1.32
C ILE A 170 2.91 -11.17 1.69
N GLN A 171 3.15 -11.66 2.89
CA GLN A 171 4.49 -12.00 3.36
C GLN A 171 5.16 -13.02 2.44
N HIS A 172 4.46 -14.09 2.05
CA HIS A 172 5.00 -15.09 1.13
C HIS A 172 5.30 -14.51 -0.27
N ILE A 173 4.46 -13.63 -0.79
CA ILE A 173 4.71 -12.96 -2.08
C ILE A 173 5.92 -12.05 -1.98
N LEU A 174 5.99 -11.21 -0.94
CA LEU A 174 7.12 -10.33 -0.70
C LEU A 174 8.43 -11.13 -0.56
N LEU A 175 8.43 -12.25 0.17
CA LEU A 175 9.60 -13.12 0.27
C LEU A 175 10.06 -13.66 -1.09
N ASN A 176 9.12 -14.14 -1.92
CA ASN A 176 9.47 -14.62 -3.25
C ASN A 176 9.99 -13.49 -4.15
N MET A 177 9.42 -12.28 -4.03
CA MET A 177 9.90 -11.10 -4.77
C MET A 177 11.31 -10.72 -4.33
N ILE A 178 11.57 -10.69 -3.03
CA ILE A 178 12.91 -10.43 -2.47
C ILE A 178 13.90 -11.49 -2.98
N ALA A 179 13.53 -12.78 -2.96
CA ALA A 179 14.39 -13.85 -3.45
C ALA A 179 14.71 -13.71 -4.94
N ASN A 180 13.72 -13.43 -5.78
CA ASN A 180 13.93 -13.20 -7.21
C ASN A 180 14.80 -11.97 -7.46
N MET A 181 14.57 -10.86 -6.75
CA MET A 181 15.40 -9.67 -6.87
C MET A 181 16.84 -9.92 -6.43
N TYR A 182 17.03 -10.69 -5.34
CA TYR A 182 18.36 -11.08 -4.84
C TYR A 182 19.12 -11.94 -5.86
N ASP A 183 18.42 -12.84 -6.55
CA ASP A 183 18.93 -13.64 -7.67
C ASP A 183 19.13 -12.82 -8.98
N GLY A 184 18.79 -11.54 -9.00
CA GLY A 184 18.87 -10.67 -10.19
C GLY A 184 17.77 -10.93 -11.25
N LYS A 185 16.65 -11.56 -10.88
CA LYS A 185 15.51 -11.85 -11.74
C LYS A 185 14.44 -10.75 -11.66
N SER A 186 13.62 -10.61 -12.71
CA SER A 186 12.46 -9.70 -12.71
C SER A 186 11.35 -10.20 -11.79
N CYS A 187 10.57 -9.27 -11.22
CA CYS A 187 9.39 -9.59 -10.42
C CYS A 187 8.13 -9.86 -11.26
N ASP A 188 8.16 -9.59 -12.57
CA ASP A 188 6.98 -9.73 -13.45
C ASP A 188 6.42 -11.16 -13.46
N ASP A 189 7.28 -12.18 -13.27
CA ASP A 189 6.86 -13.57 -13.28
C ASP A 189 6.13 -14.00 -12.00
N ILE A 190 6.37 -13.30 -10.88
CA ILE A 190 5.64 -13.53 -9.62
C ILE A 190 4.24 -12.93 -9.71
N LEU A 191 4.08 -11.78 -10.38
CA LEU A 191 2.78 -11.13 -10.54
C LEU A 191 1.79 -11.92 -11.38
N LYS A 192 2.29 -12.79 -12.26
CA LYS A 192 1.46 -13.72 -13.05
C LYS A 192 0.99 -14.93 -12.24
N SER A 193 1.44 -15.08 -11.00
CA SER A 193 0.96 -16.16 -10.14
C SER A 193 -0.52 -15.95 -9.77
N ASP A 194 -1.26 -17.06 -9.67
CA ASP A 194 -2.68 -17.05 -9.29
C ASP A 194 -2.93 -16.30 -7.97
N SER A 195 -1.95 -16.28 -7.07
CA SER A 195 -2.03 -15.60 -5.77
C SER A 195 -2.16 -14.08 -5.89
N VAL A 196 -1.38 -13.44 -6.77
CA VAL A 196 -1.45 -11.98 -6.99
C VAL A 196 -2.75 -11.60 -7.72
N PHE A 197 -3.15 -12.42 -8.69
CA PHE A 197 -4.42 -12.22 -9.40
C PHE A 197 -5.64 -12.33 -8.47
N LYS A 198 -5.64 -13.33 -7.57
CA LYS A 198 -6.69 -13.49 -6.55
C LYS A 198 -6.70 -12.33 -5.57
N MET A 199 -5.53 -11.82 -5.17
CA MET A 199 -5.45 -10.62 -4.34
C MET A 199 -6.05 -9.41 -5.02
N ARG A 200 -5.69 -9.14 -6.29
CA ARG A 200 -6.26 -8.03 -7.05
C ARG A 200 -7.79 -8.07 -7.10
N ASN A 201 -8.37 -9.27 -7.28
CA ASN A 201 -9.83 -9.45 -7.34
C ASN A 201 -10.52 -9.42 -5.98
N TYR A 202 -9.81 -9.64 -4.87
CA TYR A 202 -10.40 -9.60 -3.53
C TYR A 202 -10.77 -8.17 -3.09
N PHE A 203 -10.23 -7.16 -3.76
CA PHE A 203 -10.36 -5.76 -3.38
C PHE A 203 -11.03 -4.85 -4.42
N LEU A 204 -11.52 -5.44 -5.52
CA LEU A 204 -12.34 -4.77 -6.54
C LEU A 204 -13.82 -4.98 -6.26
#